data_AF-A0A101HV78-F1
#
_entry.id   AF-A0A101HV78-F1
#
_cell.length_a   1.000
_cell.length_b   1.000
_cell.length_c   1.000
_cell.angle_alpha   90.00
_cell.angle_beta   90.00
_cell.angle_gamma   90.00
#
_symmetry.space_group_name_H-M   'P 1'
#
loop_
_entity.id
_entity.type
_entity.pdbx_description
1 polymer ?
#
loop_
_entity_poly.entity_id
_entity_poly.type
_entity_poly.pdbx_seq_one_letter_code
_entity_poly.pdbx_strand_id
1 'polypeptide(L)' 'VYVIFNGGTGTLSEFAMTWGLARLYFGNHKPMGFYGSFWHEGIEALAKNMLIREKEKQVYRIVDSPKEVLRVIKELV' A
#
# COMPACT_ATOMS: atom_id res chain seq x y z
N VAL A 1 -2.61 -5.51 -9.67
CA VAL A 1 -2.14 -5.83 -8.32
C VAL A 1 -0.77 -5.21 -8.16
N TYR A 2 -0.50 -4.60 -7.01
CA TYR A 2 0.81 -4.07 -6.64
C TYR A 2 1.26 -4.75 -5.33
N VAL A 3 2.48 -5.29 -5.33
CA VAL A 3 3.14 -5.83 -4.14
C VAL A 3 4.45 -5.10 -3.97
N ILE A 4 4.58 -4.36 -2.87
CA ILE A 4 5.65 -3.41 -2.64
C ILE A 4 6.63 -4.02 -1.62
N PHE A 5 7.77 -4.47 -2.11
CA PHE A 5 8.86 -5.01 -1.28
C PHE A 5 9.78 -3.91 -0.76
N ASN A 6 10.72 -4.27 0.12
CA ASN A 6 11.76 -3.34 0.54
C ASN A 6 12.62 -2.96 -0.69
N GLY A 7 12.67 -1.68 -0.98
CA GLY A 7 13.41 -1.15 -2.11
C GLY A 7 13.83 0.29 -1.85
N GLY A 8 14.54 0.87 -2.82
CA GLY A 8 15.06 2.22 -2.72
C GLY A 8 14.07 3.30 -3.17
N THR A 9 14.62 4.43 -3.60
CA THR A 9 13.87 5.60 -4.06
C THR A 9 12.97 5.34 -5.26
N GLY A 10 13.37 4.47 -6.19
CA GLY A 10 12.51 4.06 -7.31
C GLY A 10 11.28 3.28 -6.86
N THR A 11 11.39 2.47 -5.82
CA THR A 11 10.22 1.80 -5.21
C THR A 11 9.32 2.82 -4.53
N LEU A 12 9.90 3.80 -3.83
CA LEU A 12 9.15 4.88 -3.21
C LEU A 12 8.36 5.72 -4.23
N SER A 13 8.93 6.05 -5.39
CA SER A 13 8.22 6.81 -6.44
C SER A 13 7.03 6.04 -7.01
N GLU A 14 7.20 4.75 -7.29
CA GLU A 14 6.12 3.89 -7.78
C GLU A 14 5.04 3.66 -6.71
N PHE A 15 5.43 3.49 -5.44
CA PHE A 15 4.51 3.47 -4.30
C PHE A 15 3.66 4.74 -4.24
N ALA A 16 4.29 5.92 -4.26
CA ALA A 16 3.56 7.18 -4.12
C ALA A 16 2.56 7.37 -5.28
N MET A 17 2.98 7.02 -6.50
CA MET A 17 2.10 7.06 -7.68
C MET A 17 0.93 6.09 -7.55
N THR A 18 1.19 4.82 -7.21
CA THR A 18 0.16 3.79 -7.10
C THR A 18 -0.82 4.07 -5.95
N TRP A 19 -0.34 4.63 -4.84
CA TRP A 19 -1.19 5.06 -3.73
C TRP A 19 -2.13 6.21 -4.12
N GLY A 20 -1.61 7.21 -4.85
CA GLY A 20 -2.41 8.28 -5.41
C GLY A 20 -3.48 7.79 -6.40
N LEU A 21 -3.11 6.87 -7.30
CA LEU A 21 -4.06 6.23 -8.22
C LEU A 21 -5.14 5.43 -7.45
N ALA A 22 -4.76 4.69 -6.43
CA ALA A 22 -5.71 3.89 -5.65
C ALA A 22 -6.75 4.75 -4.93
N ARG A 23 -6.35 5.95 -4.47
CA ARG A 23 -7.28 6.96 -3.96
C ARG A 23 -8.25 7.46 -5.05
N LEU A 24 -7.75 7.80 -6.24
CA LEU A 24 -8.60 8.29 -7.33
C LEU A 24 -9.65 7.25 -7.74
N TYR A 25 -9.29 5.97 -7.70
CA TYR A 25 -10.17 4.84 -8.00
C TYR A 25 -10.66 4.13 -6.72
N PHE A 26 -10.88 4.85 -5.62
CA PHE A 26 -11.29 4.24 -4.35
C PHE A 26 -12.48 3.27 -4.53
N GLY A 27 -12.37 2.05 -4.01
CA GLY A 27 -13.35 0.97 -4.16
C GLY A 27 -13.30 0.21 -5.50
N ASN A 28 -12.56 0.68 -6.50
CA ASN A 28 -12.35 0.03 -7.80
C ASN A 28 -10.87 -0.04 -8.19
N HIS A 29 -9.96 0.22 -7.25
CA HIS A 29 -8.52 0.23 -7.51
C HIS A 29 -7.96 -1.18 -7.49
N LYS A 30 -6.82 -1.35 -8.16
CA LYS A 30 -6.08 -2.62 -8.11
C LYS A 30 -5.66 -2.90 -6.64
N PRO A 31 -5.64 -4.17 -6.22
CA PRO A 31 -5.14 -4.56 -4.90
C PRO A 31 -3.71 -4.08 -4.67
N MET A 32 -3.42 -3.57 -3.48
CA MET A 32 -2.10 -3.06 -3.10
C MET A 32 -1.67 -3.62 -1.73
N GLY A 33 -0.50 -4.24 -1.67
CA GLY A 33 0.07 -4.79 -0.44
C GLY A 33 1.54 -4.37 -0.26
N PHE A 34 1.90 -3.98 0.96
CA PHE A 34 3.27 -3.77 1.39
C PHE A 34 3.79 -5.05 2.05
N TYR A 35 4.87 -5.61 1.51
CA TYR A 35 5.45 -6.84 2.04
C TYR A 35 6.56 -6.51 3.04
N GLY A 36 6.32 -6.89 4.30
CA GLY A 36 7.22 -6.73 5.43
C GLY A 36 6.80 -5.61 6.40
N SER A 37 6.88 -5.92 7.68
CA SER A 37 6.49 -5.07 8.81
C SER A 37 7.33 -3.80 8.95
N PHE A 38 8.51 -3.74 8.33
CA PHE A 38 9.33 -2.52 8.27
C PHE A 38 8.59 -1.33 7.62
N TRP A 39 7.55 -1.59 6.82
CA TRP A 39 6.73 -0.52 6.23
C TRP A 39 5.88 0.22 7.26
N HIS A 40 5.59 -0.35 8.44
CA HIS A 40 4.74 0.27 9.45
C HIS A 40 5.26 1.67 9.85
N GLU A 41 6.53 1.77 10.21
CA GLU A 41 7.13 3.03 10.66
C GLU A 41 7.11 4.11 9.58
N GLY A 42 7.47 3.74 8.34
CA GLY A 42 7.50 4.69 7.22
C GLY A 42 6.11 5.21 6.85
N ILE A 43 5.12 4.32 6.80
CA ILE A 43 3.73 4.68 6.50
C ILE A 43 3.13 5.51 7.64
N GLU A 44 3.40 5.18 8.89
CA GLU A 44 2.95 5.95 10.05
C GLU A 44 3.56 7.37 10.05
N ALA A 45 4.85 7.48 9.74
CA ALA A 45 5.51 8.78 9.59
C ALA A 45 4.84 9.64 8.50
N LEU A 46 4.51 9.05 7.34
CA LEU A 46 3.78 9.77 6.28
C LEU A 46 2.39 10.18 6.75
N ALA A 47 1.63 9.26 7.36
CA ALA A 47 0.28 9.53 7.85
C ALA A 47 0.22 10.59 8.96
N LYS A 48 1.27 10.69 9.79
CA LYS A 48 1.39 11.68 10.87
C LYS A 48 1.77 13.07 10.36
N ASN A 49 2.62 13.14 9.33
CA ASN A 49 3.21 14.41 8.87
C ASN A 49 2.53 14.99 7.62
N MET A 50 1.63 14.25 6.98
CA MET A 50 0.95 14.67 5.76
C MET A 50 -0.57 14.67 5.93
N LEU A 51 -1.27 15.39 5.04
CA LEU A 51 -2.73 15.48 5.02
C LEU A 51 -3.38 14.21 4.42
N ILE A 52 -3.08 13.05 4.99
CA ILE A 52 -3.63 11.75 4.59
C ILE A 52 -5.00 11.54 5.25
N ARG A 53 -6.02 11.29 4.44
CA ARG A 53 -7.39 10.99 4.85
C ARG A 53 -7.55 9.52 5.20
N GLU A 54 -8.53 9.20 6.03
CA GLU A 54 -8.81 7.81 6.43
C GLU A 54 -9.06 6.86 5.25
N LYS A 55 -9.70 7.34 4.17
CA LYS A 55 -9.91 6.52 2.96
C LYS A 55 -8.59 6.12 2.29
N GLU A 56 -7.56 6.97 2.34
CA GLU A 56 -6.25 6.66 1.75
C GLU A 56 -5.51 5.59 2.57
N LYS A 57 -5.83 5.39 3.85
CA LYS A 57 -5.27 4.30 4.65
C LYS A 57 -5.92 2.95 4.35
N GLN A 58 -7.10 2.95 3.73
CA GLN A 58 -7.88 1.74 3.46
C GLN A 58 -7.48 1.04 2.16
N VAL A 59 -6.76 1.72 1.25
CA VAL A 59 -6.44 1.21 -0.08
C VAL A 59 -5.24 0.25 -0.14
N TYR A 60 -4.61 -0.04 1.00
CA TYR A 60 -3.52 -1.02 1.10
C TYR A 60 -3.59 -1.88 2.36
N ARG A 61 -2.76 -2.94 2.39
CA ARG A 61 -2.47 -3.73 3.59
C ARG A 61 -0.96 -3.91 3.73
N ILE A 62 -0.46 -3.94 4.97
CA ILE A 62 0.90 -4.39 5.28
C ILE A 62 0.78 -5.87 5.64
N VAL A 63 1.60 -6.71 5.03
CA VAL A 63 1.55 -8.18 5.14
C VAL A 63 2.96 -8.75 5.29
N ASP A 64 3.12 -9.86 6.01
CA ASP A 64 4.43 -10.40 6.37
C ASP A 64 4.71 -11.78 5.78
N SER A 65 3.76 -12.33 5.01
CA SER A 65 3.90 -13.64 4.41
C SER A 65 3.36 -13.72 2.98
N PRO A 66 3.91 -14.62 2.14
CA PRO A 66 3.38 -14.83 0.78
C PRO A 66 1.91 -15.27 0.79
N LYS A 67 1.46 -15.99 1.82
CA LYS A 67 0.06 -16.42 1.97
C LYS A 67 -0.87 -15.21 2.16
N GLU A 68 -0.46 -14.22 2.94
CA GLU A 68 -1.23 -12.99 3.12
C GLU A 68 -1.24 -12.13 1.87
N VAL A 69 -0.13 -12.07 1.12
CA VAL A 69 -0.11 -11.44 -0.21
C VAL A 69 -1.18 -12.07 -1.11
N LEU A 70 -1.23 -13.40 -1.18
CA LEU A 70 -2.24 -14.11 -1.97
C LEU A 70 -3.67 -13.80 -1.51
N ARG A 71 -3.88 -13.61 -0.20
CA ARG A 71 -5.17 -13.22 0.36
C ARG A 71 -5.57 -11.81 -0.09
N VAL A 72 -4.67 -10.83 0.01
CA VAL A 72 -4.89 -9.45 -0.48
C VAL A 72 -5.26 -9.43 -1.97
N ILE A 73 -4.62 -10.28 -2.76
CA ILE A 73 -4.90 -10.39 -4.20
C ILE A 73 -6.30 -10.95 -4.46
N LYS A 74 -6.75 -11.93 -3.67
CA LYS A 74 -8.02 -12.64 -3.88
C LYS A 74 -9.24 -11.93 -3.29
N GLU A 75 -9.09 -11.18 -2.20
CA GLU A 75 -10.22 -10.47 -1.54
C GLU A 75 -10.75 -9.27 -2.34
N LEU A 76 -10.07 -8.87 -3.40
CA LEU A 76 -10.32 -7.64 -4.17
C LEU A 76 -10.52 -7.92 -5.68
N VAL A 77 -10.82 -9.17 -6.04
CA VAL A 77 -11.27 -9.64 -7.37
C VAL A 77 -12.71 -10.12 -7.25
#